data_AF-A0A667I8S8-F1
#
_entry.id   AF-A0A667I8S8-F1
#
_cell.length_a   1.000
_cell.length_b   1.000
_cell.length_c   1.000
_cell.angle_alpha   90.00
_cell.angle_beta   90.00
_cell.angle_gamma   90.00
#
_symmetry.space_group_name_H-M   'P 1'
#
loop_
_entity.id
_entity.type
_entity.pdbx_description
1 polymer ?
#
loop_
_entity_poly.entity_id
_entity_poly.type
_entity_poly.pdbx_seq_one_letter_code
_entity_poly.pdbx_strand_id
1 'polypeptide(L)' 'MNIPEREGFVVFTDVAVRFSQEEWGLLDEAQRRLYHSVMLETFALLSSLGKALTLIREVHVCLRDPSGLACP' A
#
# COMPACT_ATOMS: atom_id res chain seq x y z
N MET A 1 16.82 -26.00 -3.74
CA MET A 1 15.39 -25.65 -3.69
C MET A 1 15.23 -24.43 -4.56
N ASN A 2 14.55 -24.57 -5.71
CA ASN A 2 14.44 -23.52 -6.73
C ASN A 2 13.11 -22.79 -6.51
N ILE A 3 13.14 -21.53 -6.11
CA ILE A 3 11.96 -20.70 -5.90
C ILE A 3 11.75 -19.93 -7.21
N PRO A 4 10.65 -20.11 -7.96
CA PRO A 4 10.47 -19.41 -9.21
C PRO A 4 10.11 -17.94 -8.92
N GLU A 5 10.99 -17.04 -9.33
CA GLU A 5 10.70 -15.81 -10.06
C GLU A 5 9.29 -15.21 -9.82
N ARG A 6 9.13 -14.46 -8.72
CA ARG A 6 8.11 -13.40 -8.59
C ARG A 6 8.81 -12.04 -8.58
N GLU A 7 9.63 -11.77 -9.60
CA GLU A 7 10.27 -10.47 -9.74
C GLU A 7 9.27 -9.44 -10.30
N GLY A 8 8.87 -8.48 -9.47
CA GLY A 8 8.33 -7.20 -9.93
C GLY A 8 7.19 -6.60 -9.10
N PHE A 9 6.50 -7.36 -8.25
CA PHE A 9 5.38 -6.81 -7.49
C PHE A 9 5.28 -7.43 -6.10
N VAL A 10 5.52 -6.60 -5.08
CA VAL A 10 5.25 -6.94 -3.67
C VAL A 10 3.77 -6.70 -3.42
N VAL A 11 2.99 -7.75 -3.19
CA VAL A 11 1.58 -7.59 -2.81
C VAL A 11 1.45 -7.44 -1.30
N PHE A 12 0.37 -6.82 -0.84
CA PHE A 12 0.12 -6.61 0.60
C PHE A 12 0.21 -7.92 1.42
N THR A 13 -0.19 -9.05 0.84
CA THR A 13 -0.06 -10.37 1.48
C THR A 13 1.37 -10.87 1.63
N ASP A 14 2.33 -10.36 0.87
CA ASP A 14 3.75 -10.75 0.99
C ASP A 14 4.42 -10.05 2.19
N VAL A 15 3.87 -8.93 2.66
CA VAL A 15 4.42 -8.13 3.78
C VAL A 15 3.53 -8.16 5.03
N ALA A 16 2.24 -8.50 4.89
CA ALA A 16 1.31 -8.53 6.00
C ALA A 16 1.48 -9.80 6.85
N VAL A 17 1.87 -9.61 8.11
CA VAL A 17 1.73 -10.65 9.14
C VAL A 17 0.25 -10.69 9.54
N ARG A 18 -0.39 -11.86 9.43
CA ARG A 18 -1.78 -12.04 9.88
C ARG A 18 -1.80 -12.94 11.09
N PHE A 19 -2.50 -12.52 12.14
CA PHE A 19 -2.78 -13.32 13.32
C PHE A 19 -4.24 -13.76 13.30
N SER A 20 -4.52 -14.99 13.71
CA SER A 20 -5.87 -15.41 14.10
C SER A 20 -6.32 -14.71 15.39
N GLN A 21 -7.60 -14.85 15.76
CA GLN A 21 -8.11 -14.26 17.00
C GLN A 21 -7.44 -14.88 18.24
N GLU A 22 -7.13 -16.18 18.17
CA GLU A 22 -6.43 -16.94 19.20
C GLU A 22 -4.96 -16.51 19.29
N GLU A 23 -4.28 -16.40 18.15
CA GLU A 23 -2.88 -15.94 18.09
C GLU A 23 -2.75 -14.49 18.56
N TRP A 24 -3.71 -13.63 18.21
CA TRP A 24 -3.76 -12.24 18.67
C TRP A 24 -3.86 -12.14 20.20
N GLY A 25 -4.62 -13.05 20.83
CA GLY A 25 -4.75 -13.13 22.28
C GLY A 25 -3.47 -13.56 22.99
N LEU A 26 -2.55 -14.22 22.28
CA LEU A 26 -1.24 -14.65 22.79
C LEU A 26 -0.15 -13.57 22.65
N LEU A 27 -0.41 -12.49 21.92
CA LEU A 27 0.56 -11.42 21.73
C LEU A 27 0.74 -10.58 22.98
N ASP A 28 2.00 -10.37 23.36
CA ASP A 28 2.33 -9.37 24.35
C ASP A 28 2.05 -7.94 23.83
N GLU A 29 2.10 -6.97 24.73
CA GLU A 29 1.82 -5.59 24.35
C GLU A 29 2.84 -5.00 23.37
N ALA A 30 4.10 -5.42 23.42
CA ALA A 30 5.13 -4.92 22.52
C ALA A 30 4.89 -5.42 21.09
N GLN A 31 4.50 -6.69 20.95
CA GLN A 31 4.13 -7.29 19.67
C GLN A 31 2.88 -6.64 19.07
N ARG A 32 1.84 -6.39 19.88
CA ARG A 32 0.65 -5.67 19.42
C ARG A 32 0.97 -4.25 18.97
N ARG A 33 1.79 -3.52 19.75
CA ARG A 33 2.26 -2.17 19.36
C ARG A 33 3.02 -2.20 18.04
N LEU A 34 3.92 -3.17 17.86
CA LEU A 34 4.67 -3.34 16.62
C LEU A 34 3.74 -3.60 15.43
N TYR A 35 2.77 -4.52 15.57
CA TYR A 35 1.77 -4.78 14.54
C TYR A 35 1.02 -3.51 14.13
N HIS A 36 0.54 -2.74 15.11
CA HIS A 36 -0.15 -1.48 14.83
C HIS A 36 0.76 -0.46 14.12
N SER A 37 2.02 -0.33 14.53
CA SER A 37 2.98 0.57 13.88
C SER A 37 3.20 0.20 12.41
N VAL A 38 3.50 -1.08 12.15
CA VAL A 38 3.77 -1.57 10.79
C VAL A 38 2.52 -1.45 9.90
N MET A 39 1.34 -1.73 10.45
CA MET A 39 0.07 -1.59 9.72
C MET A 39 -0.27 -0.13 9.41
N LEU A 40 0.00 0.80 10.32
CA LEU A 40 -0.20 2.24 10.10
C LEU A 40 0.75 2.77 9.02
N GLU A 41 2.03 2.39 9.07
CA GLU A 41 3.01 2.75 8.03
C GLU A 41 2.60 2.18 6.67
N THR A 42 2.15 0.93 6.63
CA THR A 42 1.66 0.30 5.40
C THR A 42 0.44 1.03 4.84
N PHE A 43 -0.52 1.42 5.69
CA PHE A 43 -1.69 2.19 5.26
C PHE A 43 -1.31 3.59 4.74
N ALA A 44 -0.35 4.25 5.39
CA ALA A 44 0.16 5.55 4.94
C ALA A 44 0.85 5.45 3.57
N LEU A 45 1.67 4.41 3.36
CA LEU A 45 2.32 4.12 2.07
C LEU A 45 1.29 3.85 0.97
N LEU A 46 0.29 3.00 1.21
CA LEU A 46 -0.79 2.72 0.26
C LEU A 46 -1.60 3.98 -0.05
N SER A 47 -1.91 4.80 0.95
CA SER A 47 -2.59 6.08 0.77
C SER A 47 -1.76 7.06 -0.06
N SER A 48 -0.44 7.10 0.16
CA SER A 48 0.49 7.91 -0.62
C SER A 48 0.56 7.45 -2.08
N LEU A 49 0.65 6.12 -2.32
CA LEU A 49 0.62 5.55 -3.67
C LEU A 49 -0.71 5.85 -4.37
N GLY A 50 -1.84 5.73 -3.67
CA GLY A 50 -3.15 6.12 -4.19
C GLY A 50 -3.21 7.59 -4.60
N LYS A 51 -2.64 8.50 -3.79
CA LYS A 51 -2.50 9.93 -4.13
C LYS A 51 -1.59 10.13 -5.33
N ALA A 52 -0.45 9.45 -5.39
CA ALA A 52 0.48 9.54 -6.52
C ALA A 52 -0.16 9.07 -7.83
N LEU A 53 -0.89 7.96 -7.81
CA LEU A 53 -1.63 7.47 -8.98
C LEU A 53 -2.73 8.44 -9.39
N THR A 54 -3.41 9.07 -8.44
CA THR A 54 -4.41 10.12 -8.71
C THR A 54 -3.76 11.33 -9.39
N LEU A 55 -2.63 11.81 -8.88
CA LEU A 55 -1.88 12.91 -9.49
C LEU A 55 -1.35 12.57 -10.89
N ILE A 56 -0.86 11.35 -11.11
CA ILE A 56 -0.42 10.90 -12.43
C ILE A 56 -1.61 10.87 -13.41
N ARG A 57 -2.81 10.46 -12.95
CA ARG A 57 -4.01 10.51 -13.78
C ARG A 57 -4.42 11.94 -14.13
N GLU A 58 -4.39 12.86 -13.17
CA GLU A 58 -4.62 14.28 -13.41
C GLU A 58 -3.62 14.84 -14.43
N VAL A 59 -2.32 14.61 -14.22
CA VAL A 59 -1.26 15.06 -15.14
C VAL A 59 -1.41 14.40 -16.52
N HIS A 60 -1.76 13.11 -16.60
CA HIS A 60 -2.00 12.42 -17.88
C HIS A 60 -3.24 12.94 -18.60
N VAL A 61 -4.31 13.30 -17.89
CA VAL A 61 -5.49 13.95 -18.46
C VAL A 61 -5.11 15.33 -19.00
N CYS A 62 -4.35 16.13 -18.23
CA CYS A 62 -3.84 17.43 -18.65
C CYS A 62 -2.87 17.33 -19.85
N LEU A 63 -2.05 16.28 -19.93
CA LEU A 63 -1.14 16.05 -21.06
C LEU A 63 -1.86 15.53 -22.31
N ARG A 64 -3.01 14.85 -22.14
CA ARG A 64 -3.84 14.36 -23.25
C ARG A 64 -4.67 15.49 -23.87
N ASP A 65 -4.94 16.56 -23.15
CA ASP A 65 -5.53 17.79 -23.67
C ASP A 65 -4.56 18.98 -23.56
N PRO A 66 -3.65 19.18 -24.54
CA PRO A 66 -2.74 20.32 -24.57
C PRO A 66 -3.44 21.66 -24.86
N SER A 67 -4.77 21.68 -25.00
CA SER A 67 -5.57 22.86 -25.36
C SER A 67 -6.07 23.66 -24.16
N GLY A 68 -5.92 23.15 -22.92
CA GLY A 68 -6.20 23.91 -21.69
C GLY A 68 -7.66 24.35 -21.50
N LEU A 69 -8.62 23.71 -22.14
CA LEU A 69 -10.04 24.11 -22.16
C LEU A 69 -10.93 23.01 -21.58
N ALA A 70 -10.69 22.60 -20.33
CA ALA A 70 -11.72 22.00 -19.49
C ALA A 70 -11.30 21.94 -18.01
N CYS A 71 -11.36 23.08 -17.33
CA CYS A 71 -11.83 23.08 -15.95
C CYS A 71 -13.07 23.99 -15.92
N PRO A 72 -14.20 23.60 -15.28
CA PRO A 72 -15.17 24.60 -14.85
C PRO A 72 -14.55 25.59 -13.88
#